data_AF-A0A9Q4BN41-F1
#
_entry.id   AF-A0A9Q4BN41-F1
#
_cell.length_a   1.000
_cell.length_b   1.000
_cell.length_c   1.000
_cell.angle_alpha   90.00
_cell.angle_beta   90.00
_cell.angle_gamma   90.00
#
_symmetry.space_group_name_H-M   'P 1'
#
loop_
_entity.id
_entity.type
_entity.pdbx_description
1 polymer ?
#
loop_
_entity_poly.entity_id
_entity_poly.type
_entity_poly.pdbx_seq_one_letter_code
_entity_poly.pdbx_strand_id
1 'polypeptide(L)'
;MFRERITMVEEIFRSCSEVVYKAIDGATTEELNWKPAPESRPIAEITAHIIRVDLHFLKKMGYLPDFEAPKTDNENDLKSGIRKTEEYVLDILKGLSEDSELMKPRPSEIALEHESLDHILPHLSQHHLYHLAQIIYLRRARNRKWKSPVEDWEKTTFTIGSYLNPKATASLRNIP
;
A
#
# COMPACT_ATOMS: atom_id res chain seq x y z
N MET A 1 26.10 4.97 6.83
CA MET A 1 24.78 5.41 6.34
C MET A 1 23.77 4.91 7.35
N PHE A 2 23.01 5.80 8.00
CA PHE A 2 22.18 5.42 9.16
C PHE A 2 20.69 5.26 8.82
N ARG A 3 20.26 5.50 7.57
CA ARG A 3 18.83 5.56 7.18
C ARG A 3 18.52 4.87 5.84
N GLU A 4 19.41 4.03 5.32
CA GLU A 4 19.21 3.41 4.00
C GLU A 4 17.99 2.48 4.00
N ARG A 5 17.79 1.72 5.09
CA ARG A 5 16.65 0.81 5.20
C ARG A 5 15.34 1.56 5.38
N ILE A 6 15.34 2.66 6.14
CA ILE A 6 14.18 3.54 6.27
C ILE A 6 13.78 4.09 4.89
N THR A 7 14.72 4.64 4.13
CA THR A 7 14.46 5.14 2.77
C THR A 7 13.90 4.04 1.87
N MET A 8 14.48 2.84 1.93
CA MET A 8 13.99 1.69 1.19
C MET A 8 12.52 1.36 1.49
N VAL A 9 12.18 1.22 2.77
CA VAL A 9 10.82 0.87 3.20
C VAL A 9 9.84 1.99 2.85
N GLU A 10 10.26 3.26 2.99
CA GLU A 10 9.48 4.42 2.59
C GLU A 10 9.13 4.39 1.10
N GLU A 11 10.14 4.22 0.23
CA GLU A 11 9.97 4.19 -1.22
C GLU A 11 9.08 3.02 -1.67
N ILE A 12 9.26 1.84 -1.08
CA ILE A 12 8.45 0.66 -1.39
C ILE A 12 6.99 0.91 -0.98
N PHE A 13 6.75 1.31 0.26
CA PHE A 13 5.39 1.51 0.78
C PHE A 13 4.65 2.59 -0.01
N ARG A 14 5.30 3.73 -0.25
CA ARG A 14 4.78 4.83 -1.07
C ARG A 14 4.40 4.37 -2.48
N SER A 15 5.30 3.63 -3.14
CA SER A 15 5.08 3.16 -4.52
C SER A 15 3.92 2.15 -4.60
N CYS A 16 3.73 1.32 -3.58
CA CYS A 16 2.60 0.39 -3.48
C CYS A 16 1.28 1.11 -3.21
N SER A 17 1.26 2.09 -2.30
CA SER A 17 0.08 2.92 -2.02
C SER A 17 -0.36 3.72 -3.26
N GLU A 18 0.60 4.34 -3.95
CA GLU A 18 0.35 5.18 -5.13
C GLU A 18 -0.35 4.39 -6.26
N VAL A 19 0.08 3.16 -6.53
CA VAL A 19 -0.51 2.38 -7.62
C VAL A 19 -1.94 1.93 -7.28
N VAL A 20 -2.26 1.68 -5.99
CA VAL A 20 -3.63 1.42 -5.54
C VAL A 20 -4.49 2.68 -5.69
N TYR A 21 -3.97 3.85 -5.30
CA TYR A 21 -4.64 5.14 -5.50
C TYR A 21 -4.99 5.36 -6.98
N LYS A 22 -4.03 5.18 -7.88
CA LYS A 22 -4.24 5.32 -9.33
C LYS A 22 -5.21 4.28 -9.90
N ALA A 23 -5.25 3.07 -9.33
CA ALA A 23 -6.16 2.03 -9.80
C ALA A 23 -7.64 2.36 -9.56
N ILE A 24 -7.95 3.20 -8.58
CA ILE A 24 -9.32 3.66 -8.28
C ILE A 24 -9.60 5.09 -8.78
N ASP A 25 -8.58 5.82 -9.23
CA ASP A 25 -8.71 7.20 -9.71
C ASP A 25 -9.68 7.31 -10.89
N GLY A 26 -10.69 8.16 -10.76
CA GLY A 26 -11.77 8.36 -11.73
C GLY A 26 -12.74 7.19 -11.87
N ALA A 27 -12.80 6.28 -10.88
CA ALA A 27 -13.75 5.17 -10.89
C ALA A 27 -15.16 5.67 -10.58
N THR A 28 -16.14 5.28 -11.40
CA THR A 28 -17.54 5.66 -11.13
C THR A 28 -18.08 4.87 -9.94
N THR A 29 -19.13 5.38 -9.29
CA THR A 29 -19.85 4.65 -8.22
C THR A 29 -20.35 3.28 -8.69
N GLU A 30 -20.73 3.15 -9.96
CA GLU A 30 -21.13 1.86 -10.53
C GLU A 30 -19.94 0.89 -10.62
N GLU A 31 -18.78 1.34 -11.10
CA GLU A 31 -17.55 0.54 -11.13
C GLU A 31 -17.11 0.15 -9.71
N LEU A 32 -17.21 1.07 -8.75
CA LEU A 32 -16.78 0.87 -7.37
C LEU A 32 -17.63 -0.18 -6.62
N ASN A 33 -18.92 -0.29 -6.95
CA ASN A 33 -19.86 -1.21 -6.31
C ASN A 33 -20.12 -2.51 -7.09
N TRP A 34 -19.66 -2.59 -8.34
CA TRP A 34 -19.92 -3.76 -9.15
C TRP A 34 -19.24 -5.01 -8.59
N LYS A 35 -19.98 -6.13 -8.60
CA LYS A 35 -19.52 -7.46 -8.19
C LYS A 35 -19.73 -8.44 -9.35
N PRO A 36 -18.75 -9.30 -9.69
CA PRO A 36 -18.92 -10.34 -10.69
C PRO A 36 -19.84 -11.47 -10.23
N ALA A 37 -19.95 -11.68 -8.92
CA ALA A 37 -20.84 -12.64 -8.27
C ALA A 37 -21.26 -12.15 -6.87
N PRO A 38 -22.39 -12.63 -6.31
CA PRO A 38 -22.92 -12.16 -5.02
C PRO A 38 -21.93 -12.22 -3.85
N GLU A 39 -21.09 -13.25 -3.82
CA GLU A 39 -20.07 -13.51 -2.79
C GLU A 39 -18.77 -12.73 -3.00
N SER A 40 -18.62 -12.05 -4.14
CA SER A 40 -17.41 -11.27 -4.44
C SER A 40 -17.40 -9.93 -3.71
N ARG A 41 -16.19 -9.46 -3.36
CA ARG A 41 -15.99 -8.10 -2.86
C ARG A 41 -15.85 -7.13 -4.05
N PRO A 42 -16.58 -6.00 -4.05
CA PRO A 42 -16.43 -4.93 -5.03
C PRO A 42 -15.18 -4.09 -4.73
N ILE A 43 -14.81 -3.21 -5.64
CA ILE A 43 -13.60 -2.37 -5.52
C ILE A 43 -13.65 -1.50 -4.26
N ALA A 44 -14.81 -0.92 -3.92
CA ALA A 44 -14.98 -0.10 -2.72
C ALA A 44 -14.64 -0.88 -1.43
N GLU A 45 -15.18 -2.10 -1.28
CA GLU A 45 -14.91 -2.94 -0.10
C GLU A 45 -13.46 -3.41 -0.06
N ILE A 46 -12.85 -3.73 -1.20
CA ILE A 46 -11.43 -4.11 -1.28
C ILE A 46 -10.55 -2.93 -0.84
N THR A 47 -10.84 -1.73 -1.33
CA THR A 47 -10.07 -0.52 -1.00
C THR A 47 -10.21 -0.17 0.48
N ALA A 48 -11.43 -0.16 1.01
CA ALA A 48 -11.67 0.04 2.44
C ALA A 48 -10.99 -1.06 3.29
N HIS A 49 -10.91 -2.30 2.77
CA HIS A 49 -10.21 -3.39 3.43
C HIS A 49 -8.70 -3.15 3.52
N ILE A 50 -8.04 -2.66 2.47
CA ILE A 50 -6.63 -2.28 2.48
C ILE A 50 -6.37 -1.25 3.60
N ILE A 51 -7.11 -0.15 3.58
CA ILE A 51 -6.99 0.92 4.58
C ILE A 51 -7.20 0.37 5.99
N ARG A 52 -8.24 -0.45 6.20
CA ARG A 52 -8.53 -1.07 7.50
C ARG A 52 -7.41 -1.98 7.98
N VAL A 53 -6.78 -2.75 7.09
CA VAL A 53 -5.66 -3.65 7.44
C VAL A 53 -4.44 -2.84 7.85
N ASP A 54 -4.09 -1.80 7.10
CA ASP A 54 -2.98 -0.91 7.46
C ASP A 54 -3.19 -0.30 8.85
N LEU A 55 -4.37 0.29 9.09
CA LEU A 55 -4.72 0.88 10.39
C LEU A 55 -4.73 -0.16 11.51
N HIS A 56 -5.18 -1.39 11.23
CA HIS A 56 -5.15 -2.47 12.22
C HIS A 56 -3.72 -2.80 12.65
N PHE A 57 -2.80 -2.97 11.71
CA PHE A 57 -1.40 -3.26 12.02
C PHE A 57 -0.69 -2.09 12.69
N LEU A 58 -0.99 -0.85 12.30
CA LEU A 58 -0.47 0.34 12.97
C LEU A 58 -0.91 0.41 14.42
N LYS A 59 -2.21 0.21 14.69
CA LYS A 59 -2.76 0.13 16.06
C LYS A 59 -2.14 -0.99 16.86
N LYS A 60 -1.95 -2.15 16.24
CA LYS A 60 -1.28 -3.31 16.84
C LYS A 60 0.16 -2.98 17.27
N MET A 61 0.84 -2.03 16.62
CA MET A 61 2.19 -1.58 16.97
C MET A 61 2.22 -0.38 17.93
N GLY A 62 1.08 0.02 18.48
CA GLY A 62 0.94 1.16 19.40
C GLY A 62 0.79 2.53 18.71
N TYR A 63 0.63 2.57 17.39
CA TYR A 63 0.33 3.79 16.65
C TYR A 63 -1.18 4.01 16.60
N LEU A 64 -1.64 5.15 17.13
CA LEU A 64 -3.07 5.46 17.26
C LEU A 64 -3.48 6.54 16.24
N PRO A 65 -3.79 6.19 14.98
CA PRO A 65 -4.34 7.14 14.03
C PRO A 65 -5.71 7.64 14.52
N ASP A 66 -5.97 8.93 14.35
CA ASP A 66 -7.20 9.62 14.76
C ASP A 66 -8.33 9.52 13.72
N PHE A 67 -8.17 8.63 12.73
CA PHE A 67 -9.14 8.38 11.67
C PHE A 67 -9.42 6.89 11.50
N GLU A 68 -10.55 6.59 10.83
CA GLU A 68 -10.97 5.23 10.50
C GLU A 68 -10.93 4.99 8.99
N ALA A 69 -10.92 3.71 8.61
CA ALA A 69 -11.16 3.34 7.23
C ALA A 69 -12.56 3.81 6.79
N PRO A 70 -12.68 4.40 5.60
CA PRO A 70 -13.95 4.91 5.10
C PRO A 70 -14.96 3.75 4.89
N LYS A 71 -16.21 3.95 5.33
CA LYS A 71 -17.33 3.00 5.18
C LYS A 71 -18.26 3.48 4.06
N THR A 72 -17.71 3.65 2.87
CA THR A 72 -18.35 4.33 1.74
C THR A 72 -17.91 3.73 0.41
N ASP A 73 -18.69 4.00 -0.62
CA ASP A 73 -18.41 3.70 -2.03
C ASP A 73 -18.03 4.96 -2.83
N ASN A 74 -17.78 6.07 -2.13
CA ASN A 74 -17.35 7.32 -2.73
C ASN A 74 -15.84 7.29 -3.04
N GLU A 75 -15.50 7.55 -4.31
CA GLU A 75 -14.10 7.57 -4.78
C GLU A 75 -13.21 8.53 -3.97
N ASN A 76 -13.69 9.74 -3.69
CA ASN A 76 -12.90 10.77 -3.01
C ASN A 76 -12.60 10.37 -1.56
N ASP A 77 -13.57 9.78 -0.87
CA ASP A 77 -13.38 9.30 0.51
C ASP A 77 -12.40 8.12 0.55
N LEU A 78 -12.51 7.19 -0.40
CA LEU A 78 -11.58 6.06 -0.52
C LEU A 78 -10.15 6.54 -0.80
N LYS A 79 -9.98 7.46 -1.76
CA LYS A 79 -8.68 8.09 -2.09
C LYS A 79 -8.11 8.88 -0.92
N SER A 80 -8.94 9.64 -0.22
CA SER A 80 -8.57 10.37 0.99
C SER A 80 -8.10 9.41 2.08
N GLY A 81 -8.80 8.27 2.26
CA GLY A 81 -8.39 7.23 3.19
C GLY A 81 -7.03 6.60 2.86
N ILE A 82 -6.75 6.31 1.58
CA ILE A 82 -5.42 5.84 1.15
C ILE A 82 -4.34 6.88 1.51
N ARG A 83 -4.56 8.15 1.13
CA ARG A 83 -3.57 9.22 1.37
C ARG A 83 -3.32 9.49 2.84
N LYS A 84 -4.36 9.54 3.66
CA LYS A 84 -4.21 9.72 5.11
C LYS A 84 -3.40 8.59 5.75
N THR A 85 -3.67 7.34 5.35
CA THR A 85 -2.87 6.20 5.82
C THR A 85 -1.43 6.30 5.34
N GLU A 86 -1.20 6.66 4.08
CA GLU A 86 0.12 6.85 3.52
C GLU A 86 0.91 7.92 4.28
N GLU A 87 0.36 9.12 4.39
CA GLU A 87 0.95 10.26 5.11
C GLU A 87 1.28 9.88 6.55
N TYR A 88 0.37 9.19 7.25
CA TYR A 88 0.60 8.74 8.61
C TYR A 88 1.78 7.77 8.73
N VAL A 89 1.93 6.81 7.81
CA VAL A 89 3.09 5.91 7.77
C VAL A 89 4.37 6.67 7.47
N LEU A 90 4.34 7.61 6.53
CA LEU A 90 5.49 8.43 6.17
C LEU A 90 5.94 9.31 7.35
N ASP A 91 5.01 9.86 8.13
CA ASP A 91 5.33 10.64 9.33
C ASP A 91 5.97 9.78 10.42
N ILE A 92 5.52 8.52 10.60
CA ILE A 92 6.18 7.56 11.48
C ILE A 92 7.63 7.34 11.05
N LEU A 93 7.87 7.06 9.76
CA LEU A 93 9.21 6.80 9.21
C LEU A 93 10.12 8.03 9.30
N LYS A 94 9.57 9.23 9.07
CA LYS A 94 10.30 10.49 9.21
C LYS A 94 10.79 10.72 10.64
N GLY A 95 9.99 10.31 11.64
CA GLY A 95 10.31 10.39 13.06
C GLY A 95 11.43 9.44 13.52
N LEU A 96 11.78 8.42 12.73
CA LEU A 96 12.89 7.52 13.04
C LEU A 96 14.23 8.19 12.71
N SER A 97 15.18 8.10 13.64
CA SER A 97 16.51 8.69 13.52
C SER A 97 17.49 7.78 12.77
N GLU A 98 17.36 6.47 12.93
CA GLU A 98 18.26 5.47 12.35
C GLU A 98 17.56 4.12 12.07
N ASP A 99 18.14 3.31 11.19
CA ASP A 99 17.60 2.02 10.73
C ASP A 99 17.37 1.02 11.88
N SER A 100 18.13 1.11 12.97
CA SER A 100 17.94 0.25 14.15
C SER A 100 16.53 0.41 14.75
N GLU A 101 15.93 1.60 14.64
CA GLU A 101 14.60 1.90 15.18
C GLU A 101 13.47 1.25 14.39
N LEU A 102 13.70 0.97 13.11
CA LEU A 102 12.80 0.21 12.27
C LEU A 102 12.67 -1.24 12.77
N MET A 103 13.79 -1.80 13.26
CA MET A 103 13.90 -3.18 13.74
C MET A 103 13.47 -3.37 15.18
N LYS A 104 13.34 -2.29 15.97
CA LYS A 104 12.90 -2.36 17.37
C LYS A 104 11.55 -3.10 17.47
N PRO A 105 11.46 -4.19 18.25
CA PRO A 105 10.19 -4.85 18.48
C PRO A 105 9.23 -3.90 19.19
N ARG A 106 7.99 -3.84 18.73
CA ARG A 106 6.94 -3.01 19.32
C ARG A 106 5.95 -3.91 20.05
N PRO A 107 5.52 -3.52 21.26
CA PRO A 107 4.54 -4.29 22.00
C PRO A 107 3.24 -4.37 21.19
N SER A 108 2.71 -5.58 21.10
CA SER A 108 1.40 -5.81 20.52
C SER A 108 0.38 -6.01 21.63
N GLU A 109 -0.70 -5.22 21.61
CA GLU A 109 -1.83 -5.46 22.51
C GLU A 109 -2.67 -6.69 22.09
N ILE A 110 -2.47 -7.18 20.85
CA ILE A 110 -3.37 -8.15 20.20
C ILE A 110 -2.66 -9.47 19.84
N ALA A 111 -1.33 -9.48 19.68
CA ALA A 111 -0.57 -10.69 19.37
C ALA A 111 0.46 -11.05 20.45
N LEU A 112 0.73 -12.35 20.58
CA LEU A 112 1.76 -12.90 21.47
C LEU A 112 3.19 -12.61 20.99
N GLU A 113 3.35 -12.14 19.74
CA GLU A 113 4.63 -11.88 19.11
C GLU A 113 4.88 -10.37 18.99
N HIS A 114 6.12 -9.96 19.25
CA HIS A 114 6.55 -8.59 19.02
C HIS A 114 6.90 -8.43 17.54
N GLU A 115 6.29 -7.46 16.87
CA GLU A 115 6.54 -7.14 15.47
C GLU A 115 7.37 -5.85 15.36
N SER A 116 8.11 -5.70 14.25
CA SER A 116 8.87 -4.49 13.94
C SER A 116 8.33 -3.81 12.69
N LEU A 117 8.60 -2.52 12.51
CA LEU A 117 8.22 -1.81 11.28
C LEU A 117 8.91 -2.41 10.05
N ASP A 118 10.13 -2.94 10.22
CA ASP A 118 10.89 -3.60 9.16
C ASP A 118 10.20 -4.86 8.64
N HIS A 119 9.39 -5.51 9.46
CA HIS A 119 8.59 -6.66 9.06
C HIS A 119 7.22 -6.23 8.51
N ILE A 120 6.55 -5.30 9.19
CA ILE A 120 5.15 -4.99 8.93
C ILE A 120 4.96 -4.13 7.69
N LEU A 121 5.80 -3.13 7.44
CA LEU A 121 5.61 -2.27 6.27
C LEU A 121 5.83 -3.01 4.93
N PRO A 122 6.81 -3.93 4.80
CA PRO A 122 6.86 -4.83 3.64
C PRO A 122 5.63 -5.74 3.52
N HIS A 123 5.11 -6.26 4.64
CA HIS A 123 3.87 -7.07 4.63
C HIS A 123 2.67 -6.28 4.10
N LEU A 124 2.47 -5.05 4.58
CA LEU A 124 1.42 -4.15 4.09
C LEU A 124 1.63 -3.79 2.61
N SER A 125 2.87 -3.54 2.20
CA SER A 125 3.21 -3.29 0.79
C SER A 125 2.83 -4.48 -0.10
N GLN A 126 3.11 -5.71 0.33
CA GLN A 126 2.67 -6.92 -0.39
C GLN A 126 1.15 -7.06 -0.40
N HIS A 127 0.47 -6.73 0.69
CA HIS A 127 -1.00 -6.73 0.80
C HIS A 127 -1.65 -5.78 -0.20
N HIS A 128 -1.09 -4.57 -0.37
CA HIS A 128 -1.52 -3.60 -1.37
C HIS A 128 -1.42 -4.18 -2.79
N LEU A 129 -0.27 -4.75 -3.14
CA LEU A 129 -0.03 -5.32 -4.47
C LEU A 129 -0.93 -6.55 -4.75
N TYR A 130 -1.18 -7.37 -3.74
CA TYR A 130 -2.13 -8.49 -3.84
C TYR A 130 -3.53 -8.01 -4.21
N HIS A 131 -4.03 -6.97 -3.54
CA HIS A 131 -5.36 -6.42 -3.82
C HIS A 131 -5.41 -5.52 -5.06
N LEU A 132 -4.30 -4.89 -5.46
CA LEU A 132 -4.22 -4.12 -6.69
C LEU A 132 -4.64 -4.96 -7.91
N ALA A 133 -4.14 -6.19 -8.01
CA ALA A 133 -4.49 -7.09 -9.12
C ALA A 133 -6.01 -7.34 -9.18
N GLN A 134 -6.66 -7.49 -8.02
CA GLN A 134 -8.11 -7.67 -7.92
C GLN A 134 -8.86 -6.40 -8.38
N ILE A 135 -8.42 -5.22 -7.93
CA ILE A 135 -9.01 -3.93 -8.32
C ILE A 135 -8.90 -3.72 -9.83
N ILE A 136 -7.72 -3.95 -10.41
CA ILE A 136 -7.49 -3.81 -11.85
C ILE A 136 -8.39 -4.75 -12.64
N TYR A 137 -8.49 -6.02 -12.22
CA TYR A 137 -9.36 -7.00 -12.86
C TYR A 137 -10.83 -6.55 -12.86
N LEU A 138 -11.36 -6.19 -11.69
CA LEU A 138 -12.75 -5.76 -11.53
C LEU A 138 -13.06 -4.51 -12.37
N ARG A 139 -12.18 -3.51 -12.33
CA ARG A 139 -12.39 -2.26 -13.07
C ARG A 139 -12.35 -2.49 -14.57
N ARG A 140 -11.40 -3.28 -15.07
CA ARG A 140 -11.33 -3.64 -16.51
C ARG A 140 -12.49 -4.50 -16.98
N ALA A 141 -13.08 -5.31 -16.10
CA ALA A 141 -14.28 -6.08 -16.43
C ALA A 141 -15.48 -5.17 -16.74
N ARG A 142 -15.57 -4.01 -16.08
CA ARG A 142 -16.60 -2.98 -16.35
C ARG A 142 -16.21 -1.98 -17.43
N ASN A 143 -14.94 -1.63 -17.50
CA ASN A 143 -14.44 -0.60 -18.38
C ASN A 143 -13.19 -1.08 -19.12
N ARG A 144 -13.41 -1.79 -20.24
CA ARG A 144 -12.33 -2.32 -21.07
C ARG A 144 -11.47 -1.23 -21.73
N LYS A 145 -11.98 0.00 -21.81
CA LYS A 145 -11.27 1.17 -22.37
C LYS A 145 -10.39 1.88 -21.35
N TRP A 146 -10.62 1.64 -20.06
CA TRP A 146 -9.78 2.17 -19.00
C TRP A 146 -8.35 1.63 -19.14
N LYS A 147 -7.38 2.55 -19.12
CA LYS A 147 -5.96 2.21 -19.11
C LYS A 147 -5.54 1.94 -17.67
N SER A 148 -5.24 0.68 -17.37
CA SER A 148 -4.72 0.28 -16.08
C SER A 148 -3.34 0.92 -15.81
N PRO A 149 -2.96 1.17 -14.54
CA PRO A 149 -1.68 1.78 -14.17
C PRO A 149 -0.52 0.77 -14.28
N VAL A 150 -0.37 0.11 -15.43
CA VAL A 150 0.63 -0.97 -15.64
C VAL A 150 2.05 -0.43 -15.61
N GLU A 151 2.30 0.75 -16.19
CA GLU A 151 3.61 1.39 -16.15
C GLU A 151 4.01 1.77 -14.72
N ASP A 152 3.05 2.19 -13.89
CA ASP A 152 3.29 2.48 -12.48
C ASP A 152 3.55 1.20 -11.68
N TRP A 153 2.83 0.12 -11.96
CA TRP A 153 3.12 -1.21 -11.42
C TRP A 153 4.54 -1.69 -11.77
N GLU A 154 4.95 -1.54 -13.03
CA GLU A 154 6.31 -1.90 -13.47
C GLU A 154 7.37 -1.07 -12.75
N LYS A 155 7.15 0.24 -12.58
CA LYS A 155 8.02 1.09 -11.77
C LYS A 155 8.08 0.62 -10.32
N THR A 156 6.94 0.32 -9.69
CA THR A 156 6.89 -0.17 -8.30
C THR A 156 7.66 -1.49 -8.14
N THR A 157 7.45 -2.45 -9.05
CA THR A 157 8.17 -3.73 -9.02
C THR A 157 9.66 -3.57 -9.31
N PHE A 158 10.04 -2.64 -10.18
CA PHE A 158 11.45 -2.28 -10.39
C PHE A 158 12.07 -1.67 -9.13
N THR A 159 11.37 -0.75 -8.44
CA THR A 159 11.82 -0.18 -7.16
C THR A 159 12.08 -1.27 -6.14
N ILE A 160 11.11 -2.17 -5.93
CA ILE A 160 11.26 -3.33 -5.03
C ILE A 160 12.46 -4.19 -5.45
N GLY A 161 12.55 -4.55 -6.73
CA GLY A 161 13.64 -5.37 -7.27
C GLY A 161 15.02 -4.72 -7.13
N SER A 162 15.11 -3.39 -7.21
CA SER A 162 16.36 -2.65 -7.07
C SER A 162 16.97 -2.77 -5.68
N TYR A 163 16.13 -2.89 -4.66
CA TYR A 163 16.55 -3.09 -3.29
C TYR A 163 16.87 -4.55 -2.96
N LEU A 164 16.16 -5.50 -3.59
CA LEU A 164 16.47 -6.92 -3.44
C LEU A 164 17.73 -7.34 -4.21
N ASN A 165 18.06 -6.66 -5.31
CA ASN A 165 19.24 -6.93 -6.12
C ASN A 165 19.86 -5.65 -6.72
N PRO A 166 20.65 -4.90 -5.93
CA PRO A 166 21.26 -3.64 -6.37
C PRO A 166 22.22 -3.83 -7.56
N LYS A 167 22.88 -4.99 -7.64
CA LYS A 167 23.85 -5.30 -8.72
C LYS A 167 23.15 -5.53 -10.06
N ALA A 168 21.95 -6.14 -10.06
CA ALA A 168 21.18 -6.37 -11.29
C ALA A 168 20.48 -5.10 -11.81
N THR A 169 20.24 -4.10 -10.97
CA THR A 169 19.58 -2.85 -11.40
C THR A 169 20.56 -1.80 -11.92
N ALA A 170 21.83 -1.85 -11.52
CA ALA A 170 22.88 -1.00 -12.09
C ALA A 170 23.12 -1.27 -13.59
N SER A 171 22.89 -2.48 -14.09
CA SER A 171 23.01 -2.82 -15.51
C SER A 171 21.81 -2.36 -16.36
N LEU A 172 20.62 -2.24 -15.76
CA LEU A 172 19.40 -1.81 -16.46
C LEU A 172 19.32 -0.29 -16.63
N ARG A 173 20.00 0.50 -15.78
CA ARG A 173 20.10 1.96 -15.91
C ARG A 173 20.96 2.44 -17.08
N ASN A 174 21.66 1.52 -17.76
CA ASN A 174 22.53 1.79 -18.92
C ASN A 174 21.94 1.28 -20.24
N ILE A 175 20.65 0.91 -20.28
CA ILE A 175 19.98 0.59 -21.53
C ILE A 175 19.46 1.92 -22.12
N PRO A 176 19.96 2.32 -23.32
CA PRO A 176 19.64 3.61 -23.94
C PRO A 176 18.18 3.76 -24.34
#